data_AF-A0A899FUR8-F1
#
_entry.id   AF-A0A899FUR8-F1
#
_cell.length_a   1.000
_cell.length_b   1.000
_cell.length_c   1.000
_cell.angle_alpha   90.00
_cell.angle_beta   90.00
_cell.angle_gamma   90.00
#
_symmetry.space_group_name_H-M   'P 1'
#
loop_
_entity.id
_entity.type
_entity.pdbx_description
1 polymer ?
#
loop_
_entity_poly.entity_id
_entity_poly.type
_entity_poly.pdbx_seq_one_letter_code
_entity_poly.pdbx_strand_id
1 'polypeptide(L)'
;MQSYFGRSVHNIKIRSPYVSFFSNDNETNYLVDLEINFISQEDGRESLVDLTKTLCELSQSGKFSTKDISVELVDSGMSAFLLTEPQLLMAFTSTCTLQGFPPWQIRFTEIFFVQSEDSVDYHVFIKGLQLYANAEMRWGK
;
A
#
# COMPACT_ATOMS: atom_id res chain seq x y z
N MET A 1 28.59 -3.20 21.54
CA MET A 1 27.18 -2.92 21.21
C MET A 1 26.90 -3.42 19.79
N GLN A 2 27.15 -4.71 19.53
CA GLN A 2 27.23 -5.28 18.16
C GLN A 2 26.40 -6.56 18.01
N SER A 3 25.60 -6.92 19.01
CA SER A 3 24.89 -8.21 19.08
C SER A 3 23.41 -8.16 18.72
N TYR A 4 22.86 -7.00 18.33
CA TYR A 4 21.41 -6.87 18.10
C TYR A 4 20.97 -7.28 16.67
N PHE A 5 21.85 -7.19 15.67
CA PHE A 5 21.45 -7.36 14.25
C PHE A 5 21.58 -8.78 13.68
N GLY A 6 21.81 -9.80 14.52
CA GLY A 6 22.02 -11.16 14.00
C GLY A 6 23.27 -11.28 13.10
N ARG A 7 23.41 -12.40 12.39
CA ARG A 7 24.59 -12.70 11.54
C ARG A 7 24.59 -11.98 10.19
N SER A 8 23.46 -11.43 9.76
CA SER A 8 23.28 -10.78 8.45
C SER A 8 22.61 -9.42 8.61
N VAL A 9 23.20 -8.40 7.98
CA VAL A 9 22.55 -7.10 7.81
C VAL A 9 21.50 -7.25 6.72
N HIS A 10 20.24 -6.97 7.05
CA HIS A 10 19.13 -7.04 6.10
C HIS A 10 19.00 -5.70 5.39
N ASN A 11 18.75 -5.73 4.08
CA ASN A 11 18.55 -4.53 3.28
C ASN A 11 17.09 -4.09 3.35
N ILE A 12 16.86 -2.94 3.98
CA ILE A 12 15.52 -2.35 4.12
C ILE A 12 15.40 -1.18 3.17
N LYS A 13 14.35 -1.18 2.35
CA LYS A 13 13.98 -0.07 1.48
C LYS A 13 12.78 0.66 2.05
N ILE A 14 12.87 1.98 2.16
CA ILE A 14 11.78 2.81 2.67
C ILE A 14 11.33 3.76 1.57
N ARG A 15 10.01 3.89 1.38
CA ARG A 15 9.40 4.82 0.43
C ARG A 15 8.25 5.58 1.07
N SER A 16 7.97 6.76 0.53
CA SER A 16 6.76 7.53 0.79
C SER A 16 6.35 8.25 -0.49
N PRO A 17 5.05 8.35 -0.83
CA PRO A 17 4.57 9.03 -2.04
C PRO A 17 5.06 10.46 -2.18
N TYR A 18 5.25 11.18 -1.07
CA TYR A 18 5.64 12.59 -1.05
C TYR A 18 7.09 12.84 -0.65
N VAL A 19 7.83 11.79 -0.26
CA VAL A 19 9.23 11.93 0.13
C VAL A 19 10.09 10.91 -0.61
N SER A 20 10.78 11.40 -1.64
CA SER A 20 11.91 10.71 -2.25
C SER A 20 13.08 10.75 -1.27
N PHE A 21 13.10 9.89 -0.25
CA PHE A 21 14.32 9.68 0.50
C PHE A 21 15.34 9.02 -0.43
N PHE A 22 16.48 9.70 -0.59
CA PHE A 22 17.67 9.17 -1.23
C PHE A 22 18.04 7.85 -0.55
N SER A 23 17.70 6.72 -1.20
CA SER A 23 18.62 5.60 -1.14
C SER A 23 19.89 6.11 -1.83
N ASN A 24 21.06 5.99 -1.20
CA ASN A 24 22.30 6.26 -1.92
C ASN A 24 22.23 5.48 -3.24
N ASP A 25 22.13 6.19 -4.36
CA ASP A 25 22.24 5.68 -5.72
C ASP A 25 23.66 5.19 -5.98
N ASN A 26 24.11 4.26 -5.15
CA ASN A 26 25.08 3.27 -5.59
C ASN A 26 24.22 2.13 -6.10
N GLU A 27 24.02 2.11 -7.42
CA GLU A 27 23.51 0.96 -8.20
C GLU A 27 24.35 -0.28 -7.89
N THR A 28 24.07 -0.85 -6.73
CA THR A 28 24.62 -2.10 -6.26
C THR A 28 23.39 -2.97 -6.07
N ASN A 29 23.34 -4.02 -6.88
CA ASN A 29 22.30 -5.06 -6.98
C ASN A 29 22.11 -5.81 -5.64
N TYR A 30 21.94 -5.10 -4.53
CA TYR A 30 21.62 -5.70 -3.26
C TYR A 30 20.14 -6.07 -3.29
N LEU A 31 19.88 -7.36 -3.07
CA LEU A 31 18.53 -7.86 -2.86
C LEU A 31 17.92 -7.14 -1.65
N VAL A 32 16.75 -6.55 -1.86
CA VAL A 32 15.96 -5.91 -0.78
C VAL A 32 15.23 -7.02 -0.03
N ASP A 33 15.47 -7.14 1.27
CA ASP A 33 14.83 -8.14 2.13
C ASP A 33 13.47 -7.67 2.63
N LEU A 34 13.31 -6.34 2.82
CA LEU A 34 12.07 -5.73 3.32
C LEU A 34 11.86 -4.35 2.68
N GLU A 35 10.67 -4.14 2.13
CA GLU A 35 10.23 -2.83 1.63
C GLU A 35 9.11 -2.28 2.53
N ILE A 36 9.27 -1.04 2.97
CA ILE A 36 8.33 -0.33 3.84
C ILE A 36 7.83 0.90 3.08
N ASN A 37 6.53 0.94 2.81
CA ASN A 37 5.86 2.07 2.18
C ASN A 37 5.06 2.83 3.25
N PHE A 38 5.44 4.08 3.51
CA PHE A 38 4.68 4.98 4.37
C PHE A 38 3.62 5.70 3.56
N ILE A 39 2.37 5.54 3.99
CA ILE A 39 1.21 6.24 3.44
C ILE A 39 0.48 7.02 4.53
N SER A 40 -0.37 7.92 4.10
CA SER A 40 -1.19 8.82 4.89
C SER A 40 -2.63 8.80 4.39
N GLN A 41 -3.51 9.54 5.06
CA GLN A 41 -4.91 9.66 4.64
C GLN A 41 -5.07 10.38 3.29
N GLU A 42 -4.14 11.28 2.94
CA GLU A 42 -4.14 12.05 1.68
C GLU A 42 -3.85 11.14 0.47
N ASP A 43 -3.13 10.04 0.71
CA ASP A 43 -2.86 8.99 -0.27
C ASP A 43 -4.11 8.17 -0.64
N GLY A 44 -5.24 8.40 0.03
CA GLY A 44 -6.49 7.71 -0.23
C GLY A 44 -7.41 8.46 -1.19
N ARG A 45 -8.43 9.12 -0.63
CA ARG A 45 -9.51 9.73 -1.43
C ARG A 45 -9.03 10.98 -2.17
N GLU A 46 -8.15 11.77 -1.57
CA GLU A 46 -7.62 12.98 -2.21
C GLU A 46 -6.81 12.62 -3.45
N SER A 47 -6.00 11.56 -3.39
CA SER A 47 -5.27 11.03 -4.56
C SER A 47 -6.19 10.65 -5.73
N LEU A 48 -7.35 10.05 -5.46
CA LEU A 48 -8.36 9.77 -6.50
C LEU A 48 -8.93 11.06 -7.12
N VAL A 49 -9.20 12.05 -6.28
CA VAL A 49 -9.70 13.35 -6.72
C VAL A 49 -8.66 14.04 -7.62
N ASP A 50 -7.39 14.03 -7.22
CA ASP A 50 -6.30 14.66 -7.97
C ASP A 50 -6.04 13.95 -9.30
N LEU A 51 -6.01 12.62 -9.32
CA LEU A 51 -5.94 11.86 -10.57
C LEU A 51 -7.10 12.24 -11.51
N THR A 52 -8.32 12.36 -10.98
CA THR A 52 -9.49 12.71 -11.79
C THR A 52 -9.41 14.13 -12.33
N LYS A 53 -8.89 15.10 -11.55
CA LYS A 53 -8.63 16.47 -12.03
C LYS A 53 -7.64 16.46 -13.20
N THR A 54 -6.52 15.73 -13.06
CA THR A 54 -5.53 15.59 -14.12
C THR A 54 -6.11 14.96 -15.37
N LEU A 55 -6.91 13.89 -15.25
CA LEU A 55 -7.60 13.28 -16.39
C LEU A 55 -8.56 14.24 -17.09
N CYS A 56 -9.30 15.04 -16.33
CA CYS A 56 -10.17 16.08 -16.87
C CYS A 56 -9.39 17.15 -17.66
N GLU A 57 -8.28 17.64 -17.13
CA GLU A 57 -7.43 18.63 -17.81
C GLU A 57 -6.82 18.08 -19.10
N LEU A 58 -6.34 16.83 -19.06
CA LEU A 58 -5.83 16.13 -20.25
C LEU A 58 -6.93 15.95 -21.31
N SER A 59 -8.15 15.68 -20.89
CA SER A 59 -9.27 15.56 -21.81
C SER A 59 -9.68 16.91 -22.43
N GLN A 60 -9.75 17.96 -21.62
CA GLN A 60 -10.07 19.32 -22.10
C GLN A 60 -9.01 19.87 -23.05
N SER A 61 -7.73 19.51 -22.85
CA SER A 61 -6.65 19.89 -23.76
C SER A 61 -6.60 19.06 -25.06
N GLY A 62 -7.54 18.12 -25.25
CA GLY A 62 -7.65 17.29 -26.46
C GLY A 62 -6.60 16.18 -26.56
N LYS A 63 -5.84 15.92 -25.48
CA LYS A 63 -4.83 14.85 -25.44
C LYS A 63 -5.44 13.47 -25.23
N PHE A 64 -6.71 13.40 -24.84
CA PHE A 64 -7.36 12.17 -24.38
C PHE A 64 -8.89 12.29 -24.48
N SER A 65 -9.61 11.25 -24.92
CA SER A 65 -11.07 11.26 -24.96
C SER A 65 -11.68 10.76 -23.65
N THR A 66 -12.82 11.31 -23.23
CA THR A 66 -13.56 10.77 -22.06
C THR A 66 -14.00 9.32 -22.25
N LYS A 67 -14.13 8.85 -23.50
CA LYS A 67 -14.43 7.45 -23.83
C LYS A 67 -13.28 6.49 -23.56
N ASP A 68 -12.08 7.02 -23.47
CA ASP A 68 -10.87 6.24 -23.22
C ASP A 68 -10.64 6.01 -21.71
N ILE A 69 -11.50 6.57 -20.85
CA ILE A 69 -11.44 6.36 -19.39
C ILE A 69 -11.90 4.93 -19.10
N SER A 70 -10.94 4.10 -18.72
CA SER A 70 -11.16 2.71 -18.32
C SER A 70 -10.71 2.47 -16.88
N VAL A 71 -11.12 1.32 -16.32
CA VAL A 71 -10.68 0.91 -14.97
C VAL A 71 -9.17 0.71 -14.94
N GLU A 72 -8.60 0.17 -16.01
CA GLU A 72 -7.16 -0.07 -16.16
C GLU A 72 -6.37 1.24 -16.18
N LEU A 73 -6.91 2.29 -16.81
CA LEU A 73 -6.29 3.62 -16.79
C LEU A 73 -6.21 4.16 -15.36
N VAL A 74 -7.34 4.14 -14.64
CA VAL A 74 -7.39 4.60 -13.25
C VAL A 74 -6.46 3.75 -12.37
N ASP A 75 -6.46 2.44 -12.57
CA ASP A 75 -5.61 1.51 -11.84
C ASP A 75 -4.11 1.78 -12.06
N SER A 76 -3.70 2.01 -13.30
CA SER A 76 -2.33 2.39 -13.65
C SER A 76 -1.95 3.74 -13.05
N GLY A 77 -2.87 4.70 -13.06
CA GLY A 77 -2.66 6.03 -12.47
C GLY A 77 -2.49 5.96 -10.96
N MET A 78 -3.32 5.17 -10.27
CA MET A 78 -3.25 5.02 -8.81
C MET A 78 -2.06 4.18 -8.35
N SER A 79 -1.71 3.12 -9.10
CA SER A 79 -0.61 2.21 -8.75
C SER A 79 0.78 2.83 -8.97
N ALA A 80 0.89 3.84 -9.84
CA ALA A 80 2.15 4.50 -10.13
C ALA A 80 2.75 5.25 -8.93
N PHE A 81 1.93 5.68 -7.97
CA PHE A 81 2.35 6.62 -6.93
C PHE A 81 2.23 6.10 -5.50
N LEU A 82 1.49 5.03 -5.27
CA LEU A 82 1.04 4.67 -3.92
C LEU A 82 1.50 3.27 -3.52
N LEU A 83 0.65 2.28 -3.80
CA LEU A 83 0.75 0.91 -3.36
C LEU A 83 0.15 0.01 -4.43
N THR A 84 0.76 -1.14 -4.63
CA THR A 84 0.07 -2.27 -5.27
C THR A 84 -1.04 -2.76 -4.35
N GLU A 85 -2.03 -3.47 -4.91
CA GLU A 85 -3.13 -4.02 -4.11
C GLU A 85 -2.60 -4.94 -3.00
N PRO A 86 -2.78 -4.60 -1.71
CA PRO A 86 -2.35 -5.46 -0.63
C PRO A 86 -3.25 -6.70 -0.57
N GLN A 87 -2.66 -7.84 -0.26
CA GLN A 87 -3.45 -9.07 -0.11
C GLN A 87 -4.03 -9.23 1.30
N LEU A 88 -3.35 -8.68 2.30
CA LEU A 88 -3.74 -8.69 3.70
C LEU A 88 -3.57 -7.29 4.31
N LEU A 89 -4.62 -6.77 4.94
CA LEU A 89 -4.60 -5.58 5.78
C LEU A 89 -4.81 -5.98 7.23
N MET A 90 -3.84 -5.66 8.09
CA MET A 90 -3.96 -5.82 9.54
C MET A 90 -4.28 -4.46 10.17
N ALA A 91 -5.49 -4.31 10.70
CA ALA A 91 -5.98 -3.08 11.30
C ALA A 91 -5.94 -3.19 12.83
N PHE A 92 -5.01 -2.47 13.46
CA PHE A 92 -4.87 -2.36 14.91
C PHE A 92 -5.47 -1.03 15.35
N THR A 93 -6.79 -0.99 15.55
CA THR A 93 -7.51 0.25 15.87
C THR A 93 -8.60 0.00 16.90
N SER A 94 -8.97 1.02 17.67
CA SER A 94 -10.00 0.90 18.72
C SER A 94 -11.40 0.60 18.18
N THR A 95 -11.65 0.93 16.91
CA THR A 95 -12.92 0.73 16.22
C THR A 95 -12.67 0.12 14.85
N CYS A 96 -13.59 -0.70 14.35
CA CYS A 96 -13.49 -1.33 13.04
C CYS A 96 -13.63 -0.29 11.90
N THR A 97 -12.57 0.48 11.67
CA THR A 97 -12.50 1.54 10.66
C THR A 97 -11.13 1.51 9.96
N LEU A 98 -11.12 1.91 8.69
CA LEU A 98 -9.92 1.92 7.86
C LEU A 98 -9.09 3.22 8.00
N GLN A 99 -9.56 4.19 8.79
CA GLN A 99 -8.88 5.47 9.05
C GLN A 99 -8.30 6.18 7.81
N GLY A 100 -8.99 6.07 6.67
CA GLY A 100 -8.57 6.72 5.43
C GLY A 100 -7.61 5.91 4.56
N PHE A 101 -7.38 4.62 4.86
CA PHE A 101 -6.60 3.72 4.00
C PHE A 101 -7.12 3.76 2.55
N PRO A 102 -6.23 3.76 1.55
CA PRO A 102 -6.61 3.98 0.15
C PRO A 102 -7.70 3.02 -0.35
N PRO A 103 -8.88 3.54 -0.75
CA PRO A 103 -10.04 2.69 -1.04
C PRO A 103 -9.94 1.94 -2.38
N TRP A 104 -9.16 2.45 -3.34
CA TRP A 104 -9.02 1.82 -4.65
C TRP A 104 -8.21 0.52 -4.57
N GLN A 105 -7.21 0.47 -3.68
CA GLN A 105 -6.24 -0.61 -3.58
C GLN A 105 -6.80 -1.84 -2.85
N ILE A 106 -7.89 -1.70 -2.09
CA ILE A 106 -8.37 -2.76 -1.19
C ILE A 106 -9.50 -3.65 -1.75
N ARG A 107 -9.64 -3.71 -3.08
CA ARG A 107 -10.76 -4.43 -3.74
C ARG A 107 -10.80 -5.92 -3.39
N PHE A 108 -9.65 -6.55 -3.21
CA PHE A 108 -9.49 -7.97 -2.92
C PHE A 108 -8.60 -8.25 -1.70
N THR A 109 -8.51 -7.27 -0.80
CA THR A 109 -7.69 -7.37 0.40
C THR A 109 -8.47 -8.09 1.51
N GLU A 110 -7.88 -9.14 2.07
CA GLU A 110 -8.38 -9.73 3.31
C GLU A 110 -8.09 -8.79 4.48
N ILE A 111 -9.07 -8.57 5.35
CA ILE A 111 -8.95 -7.61 6.45
C ILE A 111 -8.98 -8.34 7.79
N PHE A 112 -7.85 -8.31 8.49
CA PHE A 112 -7.72 -8.80 9.86
C PHE A 112 -7.78 -7.63 10.84
N PHE A 113 -8.92 -7.47 11.51
CA PHE A 113 -9.12 -6.41 12.50
C PHE A 113 -8.81 -6.90 13.92
N VAL A 114 -8.09 -6.07 14.67
CA VAL A 114 -7.77 -6.27 16.07
C VAL A 114 -8.07 -4.99 16.82
N GLN A 115 -8.93 -5.10 17.83
CA GLN A 115 -9.14 -4.00 18.76
C GLN A 115 -7.92 -3.89 19.68
N SER A 116 -7.07 -2.91 19.41
CA SER A 116 -5.87 -2.58 20.20
C SER A 116 -5.77 -1.07 20.33
N GLU A 117 -5.35 -0.59 21.51
CA GLU A 117 -5.19 0.83 21.77
C GLU A 117 -3.81 1.32 21.32
N ASP A 118 -2.72 0.65 21.71
CA ASP A 118 -1.37 1.24 21.55
C ASP A 118 -0.24 0.28 21.14
N SER A 119 -0.51 -1.02 20.90
CA SER A 119 0.57 -1.95 20.55
C SER A 119 0.18 -3.08 19.61
N VAL A 120 1.18 -3.51 18.84
CA VAL A 120 1.11 -4.67 17.95
C VAL A 120 1.83 -5.82 18.64
N ASP A 121 1.07 -6.80 19.09
CA ASP A 121 1.64 -8.01 19.67
C ASP A 121 2.10 -8.99 18.59
N TYR A 122 3.30 -9.55 18.76
CA TYR A 122 3.87 -10.52 17.82
C TYR A 122 2.97 -11.75 17.62
N HIS A 123 2.37 -12.28 18.68
CA HIS A 123 1.48 -13.43 18.59
C HIS A 123 0.20 -13.13 17.78
N VAL A 124 -0.31 -11.91 17.87
CA VAL A 124 -1.47 -11.45 17.08
C VAL A 124 -1.10 -11.27 15.61
N PHE A 125 0.07 -10.71 15.34
CA PHE A 125 0.62 -10.59 13.99
C PHE A 125 0.73 -11.97 13.30
N ILE A 126 1.34 -12.96 13.98
CA ILE A 126 1.46 -14.32 13.44
C ILE A 126 0.09 -14.97 13.23
N LYS A 127 -0.86 -14.77 14.15
CA LYS A 127 -2.23 -15.26 13.99
C LYS A 127 -2.91 -14.69 12.74
N GLY A 128 -2.74 -13.39 12.49
CA GLY A 128 -3.25 -12.73 11.27
C GLY A 128 -2.71 -13.38 10.00
N LEU A 129 -1.39 -13.63 9.96
CA LEU A 129 -0.76 -14.34 8.84
C LEU A 129 -1.26 -15.77 8.67
N GLN A 130 -1.46 -16.51 9.76
CA GLN A 130 -1.99 -17.88 9.72
C GLN A 130 -3.43 -17.92 9.20
N LEU A 131 -4.27 -16.97 9.61
CA LEU A 131 -5.65 -16.88 9.12
C LEU A 131 -5.67 -16.57 7.62
N TYR A 132 -4.86 -15.61 7.19
CA TYR A 132 -4.71 -15.27 5.78
C TYR A 132 -4.23 -16.47 4.95
N ALA A 133 -3.23 -17.23 5.43
CA ALA A 133 -2.72 -18.41 4.74
C ALA A 133 -3.76 -19.53 4.56
N ASN A 134 -4.80 -19.56 5.40
CA ASN A 134 -5.90 -20.53 5.33
C ASN A 134 -7.17 -19.94 4.69
N ALA A 135 -7.15 -18.67 4.26
CA ALA A 135 -8.30 -18.02 3.66
C ALA A 135 -8.58 -18.57 2.25
N GLU A 136 -9.86 -18.75 1.92
CA GLU A 136 -10.29 -19.21 0.60
C GLU A 136 -10.73 -18.02 -0.27
N MET A 137 -9.91 -17.67 -1.26
CA MET A 137 -10.25 -16.61 -2.21
C MET A 137 -11.03 -17.17 -3.39
N ARG A 138 -12.33 -16.86 -3.46
CA ARG A 138 -13.24 -17.46 -4.45
C ARG A 138 -13.36 -16.68 -5.77
N TRP A 139 -12.79 -15.48 -5.85
CA TRP A 139 -12.69 -14.67 -7.09
C TRP A 139 -13.96 -14.68 -7.97
N GLY A 140 -15.14 -14.60 -7.34
CA GLY A 140 -16.42 -14.57 -8.05
C GLY A 140 -16.88 -15.89 -8.69
N LYS A 141 -16.37 -17.05 -8.25
CA LYS A 141 -16.81 -18.39 -8.67
C LYS A 141 -17.73 -19.08 -7.64
#